data_AF-A0A497MBE8-F1
#
_entry.id   AF-A0A497MBE8-F1
#
_cell.length_a   1.000
_cell.length_b   1.000
_cell.length_c   1.000
_cell.angle_alpha   90.00
_cell.angle_beta   90.00
_cell.angle_gamma   90.00
#
_symmetry.space_group_name_H-M   'P 1'
#
loop_
_entity.id
_entity.type
_entity.pdbx_description
1 polymer ?
#
loop_
_entity_poly.entity_id
_entity_poly.type
_entity_poly.pdbx_seq_one_letter_code
_entity_poly.pdbx_strand_id
1 'polypeptide(L)' 'MGDVISIRIPPEVKREMDRLRGEVIWSEEIRSFIKKRISEHKRRKALQELIAYIQTLPSAPGGTADKLVREDRDSR' A
#
# COMPACT_ATOMS: atom_id res chain seq x y z
N MET A 1 16.25 -20.22 -1.81
CA MET A 1 17.03 -19.62 -2.91
C MET A 1 16.57 -18.18 -3.03
N GLY A 2 17.46 -17.20 -2.97
CA GLY A 2 17.09 -15.79 -2.96
C GLY A 2 17.98 -14.98 -3.88
N ASP A 3 17.45 -13.88 -4.42
CA ASP A 3 18.16 -12.99 -5.32
C ASP A 3 18.94 -11.93 -4.52
N VAL A 4 20.14 -11.61 -5.00
CA VAL A 4 21.02 -10.60 -4.39
C VAL A 4 20.92 -9.32 -5.18
N ILE A 5 20.67 -8.21 -4.48
CA ILE A 5 20.71 -6.86 -5.04
C ILE A 5 21.90 -6.11 -4.45
N SER A 6 22.68 -5.45 -5.31
CA SER A 6 23.76 -4.55 -4.89
C SER A 6 23.31 -3.11 -5.07
N ILE A 7 23.25 -2.35 -3.97
CA ILE A 7 22.84 -0.94 -3.98
C ILE A 7 24.04 -0.08 -3.62
N ARG A 8 24.39 0.87 -4.49
CA ARG A 8 25.39 1.89 -4.19
C ARG A 8 24.77 2.92 -3.25
N ILE A 9 25.42 3.16 -2.12
CA ILE A 9 25.02 4.18 -1.15
C ILE A 9 26.14 5.21 -0.98
N PRO A 10 25.80 6.45 -0.61
CA PRO A 10 26.82 7.45 -0.26
C PRO A 10 27.71 6.98 0.90
N PRO A 11 29.00 7.34 0.90
CA PRO A 11 29.95 6.88 1.92
C PRO A 11 29.57 7.31 3.34
N GLU A 12 28.94 8.47 3.51
CA GLU A 12 28.43 8.95 4.79
C GLU A 12 27.35 8.03 5.38
N VAL A 13 26.43 7.53 4.55
CA VAL A 13 25.40 6.58 4.99
C VAL A 13 26.04 5.28 5.43
N LYS A 14 27.02 4.79 4.68
CA LYS A 14 27.72 3.56 5.04
C LYS A 14 28.44 3.68 6.39
N ARG A 15 29.05 4.83 6.68
CA ARG A 15 29.71 5.11 7.97
C ARG A 15 28.72 5.07 9.14
N GLU A 16 27.56 5.70 9.00
CA GLU A 16 26.51 5.63 10.03
C GLU A 16 25.98 4.21 10.21
N MET A 17 25.78 3.49 9.11
CA MET A 17 25.38 2.08 9.19
C MET A 17 26.40 1.23 9.95
N ASP A 18 27.69 1.48 9.74
CA ASP A 18 28.74 0.74 10.42
C ASP A 18 28.86 1.11 11.91
N ARG A 19 28.61 2.39 12.28
CA ARG A 19 28.53 2.82 13.69
C ARG A 19 27.42 2.10 14.45
N LEU A 20 26.26 1.94 13.82
CA LEU A 20 25.07 1.34 14.43
C LEU A 20 24.97 -0.18 14.22
N ARG A 21 25.99 -0.83 13.66
CA ARG A 21 25.95 -2.27 13.33
C ARG A 21 25.71 -3.17 14.55
N GLY A 22 26.07 -2.72 15.75
CA GLY A 22 25.81 -3.43 17.01
C GLY A 22 24.37 -3.33 17.52
N GLU A 23 23.59 -2.39 16.99
CA GLU A 23 22.22 -2.10 17.42
C GLU A 23 21.20 -2.48 16.33
N VAL A 24 21.59 -2.34 15.06
CA VAL A 24 20.67 -2.48 13.91
C VAL A 24 21.10 -3.62 12.99
N ILE A 25 20.19 -4.57 12.80
CA ILE A 25 20.33 -5.64 11.80
C ILE A 25 19.90 -5.10 10.43
N TRP A 26 20.80 -4.38 9.75
CA TRP A 26 20.52 -3.72 8.47
C TRP A 26 19.90 -4.62 7.40
N SER A 27 20.28 -5.89 7.36
CA SER A 27 19.71 -6.83 6.39
C SER A 27 18.21 -7.06 6.61
N GLU A 28 17.75 -7.09 7.86
CA GLU A 28 16.34 -7.24 8.19
C GLU A 28 15.59 -5.94 7.97
N GLU A 29 16.16 -4.82 8.41
CA GLU A 29 15.57 -3.51 8.25
C GLU A 29 15.30 -3.17 6.78
N ILE A 30 16.30 -3.36 5.92
CA ILE A 30 16.20 -3.11 4.47
C ILE A 30 15.16 -4.04 3.84
N ARG A 31 15.17 -5.34 4.17
CA ARG A 31 14.18 -6.30 3.65
C ARG A 31 12.76 -5.93 4.08
N SER A 32 12.57 -5.56 5.34
CA SER A 32 11.28 -5.14 5.89
C SER A 32 10.78 -3.87 5.21
N PHE A 33 11.65 -2.87 5.07
CA PHE A 33 11.36 -1.63 4.37
C PHE A 33 10.91 -1.87 2.94
N ILE A 34 11.66 -2.68 2.16
CA ILE A 34 11.31 -3.00 0.78
C ILE A 34 9.95 -3.70 0.70
N LYS A 35 9.68 -4.71 1.56
CA LYS A 35 8.39 -5.40 1.59
C LYS A 35 7.24 -4.45 1.91
N LYS A 36 7.41 -3.56 2.89
CA LYS A 36 6.41 -2.55 3.27
C LYS A 36 6.12 -1.62 2.10
N ARG A 37 7.16 -1.07 1.45
CA ARG A 37 7.01 -0.17 0.30
C ARG A 37 6.31 -0.82 -0.89
N ILE A 38 6.60 -2.10 -1.17
CA ILE A 38 5.90 -2.87 -2.21
C ILE A 38 4.41 -3.02 -1.86
N SER A 39 4.10 -3.38 -0.62
CA SER A 39 2.71 -3.55 -0.16
C SER A 39 1.91 -2.24 -0.26
N GLU A 40 2.50 -1.12 0.17
CA GLU A 40 1.91 0.21 0.03
C GLU A 40 1.59 0.56 -1.44
N HIS A 41 2.53 0.32 -2.35
CA HIS A 41 2.31 0.58 -3.77
C HIS A 41 1.23 -0.31 -4.37
N LYS A 42 1.20 -1.60 -4.03
CA LYS A 42 0.16 -2.52 -4.49
C LYS A 42 -1.23 -2.08 -4.03
N ARG A 43 -1.37 -1.72 -2.75
CA ARG A 43 -2.64 -1.21 -2.19
C ARG A 43 -3.09 0.07 -2.89
N ARG A 44 -2.17 1.01 -3.10
CA ARG A 44 -2.47 2.26 -3.81
C ARG A 44 -2.95 2.01 -5.24
N LYS A 45 -2.24 1.15 -5.97
CA LYS A 45 -2.60 0.80 -7.36
C LYS A 45 -3.98 0.14 -7.42
N ALA A 46 -4.26 -0.82 -6.54
CA ALA A 46 -5.55 -1.49 -6.47
C ALA A 46 -6.70 -0.51 -6.17
N LEU A 47 -6.48 0.45 -5.25
CA LEU A 47 -7.47 1.48 -4.95
C LEU A 47 -7.70 2.41 -6.15
N GLN A 48 -6.64 2.82 -6.85
CA GLN A 48 -6.74 3.64 -8.04
C GLN A 48 -7.50 2.93 -9.16
N GLU A 49 -7.22 1.64 -9.38
CA GLU A 49 -7.92 0.81 -10.36
C GLU A 49 -9.41 0.66 -10.00
N LEU A 50 -9.73 0.47 -8.72
CA LEU A 50 -11.12 0.41 -8.25
C LEU A 50 -11.86 1.74 -8.47
N ILE A 51 -11.24 2.88 -8.13
CA ILE A 51 -11.84 4.21 -8.35
C ILE A 51 -12.08 4.43 -9.83
N ALA A 52 -11.10 4.14 -10.68
CA ALA A 52 -11.23 4.26 -12.12
C ALA A 52 -12.38 3.40 -12.66
N TYR A 53 -12.49 2.16 -12.19
CA TYR A 53 -13.60 1.27 -12.55
C TYR A 53 -14.96 1.85 -12.12
N ILE A 54 -15.10 2.32 -10.87
CA ILE A 54 -16.35 2.92 -10.38
C ILE A 54 -16.74 4.15 -11.23
N GLN A 55 -15.77 4.96 -11.64
CA GLN A 55 -16.01 6.12 -12.50
C GLN A 55 -16.53 5.75 -13.89
N THR A 56 -16.26 4.54 -14.38
CA THR A 56 -16.82 4.05 -15.65
C THR A 56 -18.27 3.57 -15.53
N LEU A 57 -18.75 3.32 -14.30
CA LEU A 57 -20.11 2.83 -14.10
C LEU A 57 -21.12 3.99 -14.28
N PRO A 58 -22.30 3.71 -14.87
CA PRO A 58 -23.36 4.70 -14.95
C PRO A 58 -23.79 5.13 -13.54
N SER A 59 -24.09 6.41 -13.37
CA SER A 59 -24.64 6.91 -12.11
C SER A 59 -25.98 6.24 -11.82
N ALA A 60 -26.19 5.86 -10.55
CA ALA A 60 -27.47 5.30 -10.13
C ALA A 60 -28.59 6.34 -10.36
N PRO A 61 -29.81 5.89 -10.71
CA PRO A 61 -30.96 6.78 -10.81
C PRO A 61 -31.16 7.61 -9.54
N GLY A 62 -31.65 8.84 -9.71
CA GLY A 62 -32.03 9.68 -8.57
C GLY A 62 -33.03 8.96 -7.68
N GLY A 63 -32.78 8.94 -6.37
CA GLY A 63 -33.64 8.27 -5.38
C GLY A 63 -33.35 6.78 -5.13
N THR A 64 -32.38 6.16 -5.83
CA THR A 64 -31.98 4.77 -5.54
C THR A 64 -31.53 4.58 -4.10
N ALA A 65 -30.75 5.50 -3.54
CA ALA A 65 -30.31 5.42 -2.15
C ALA A 65 -31.48 5.54 -1.15
N ASP A 66 -32.44 6.46 -1.39
CA ASP A 66 -33.62 6.64 -0.53
C ASP A 66 -34.51 5.38 -0.53
N LYS A 67 -34.70 4.77 -1.70
CA LYS A 67 -35.42 3.49 -1.83
C LYS A 67 -34.77 2.36 -1.04
N LEU A 68 -33.46 2.17 -1.21
CA LEU A 68 -32.72 1.10 -0.53
C LEU A 68 -32.76 1.26 1.00
N VAL A 69 -32.63 2.50 1.49
CA VAL A 69 -32.70 2.78 2.94
C VAL A 69 -34.12 2.56 3.49
N ARG A 70 -35.16 2.94 2.74
CA ARG A 70 -36.56 2.68 3.15
C ARG A 70 -36.88 1.19 3.18
N GLU A 71 -36.48 0.45 2.14
CA GLU A 71 -36.71 -1.00 2.05
C GLU A 71 -36.02 -1.76 3.21
N ASP A 72 -34.78 -1.39 3.56
CA ASP A 72 -34.07 -2.00 4.70
C ASP A 72 -34.72 -1.65 6.05
N ARG A 73 -35.23 -0.42 6.20
CA ARG A 73 -35.92 0.02 7.43
C ARG A 73 -37.27 -0.64 7.62
N ASP A 74 -38.05 -0.76 6.55
CA ASP A 74 -39.41 -1.30 6.59
C ASP A 74 -39.43 -2.84 6.61
N SER A 75 -38.27 -3.50 6.41
CA SER A 75 -38.09 -4.95 6.51
C SER A 75 -37.80 -5.46 7.94
N ARG A 76 -37.83 -4.58 8.95
CA ARG A 76 -37.45 -4.87 10.34
C ARG A 76 -38.59 -4.68 11.34
#